data_AF-E7N766-F1
#
_entry.id   AF-E7N766-F1
#
_cell.length_a   1.000
_cell.length_b   1.000
_cell.length_c   1.000
_cell.angle_alpha   90.00
_cell.angle_beta   90.00
_cell.angle_gamma   90.00
#
_symmetry.space_group_name_H-M   'P 1'
#
loop_
_entity.id
_entity.type
_entity.pdbx_description
1 polymer ?
#
loop_
_entity_poly.entity_id
_entity_poly.type
_entity_poly.pdbx_seq_one_letter_code
_entity_poly.pdbx_strand_id
1 'polypeptide(L)'
;MLDAPLLVLVDLETAEAAPTGPSLELLTAARELTSGDVFALALQPLGEPVRAALAGAGATRLLTADLGESAHLPATAADAVVAGGGPPPPPP
;
A
#
# COMPACT_ATOMS: atom_id res chain seq x y z
N MET A 1 2.11 21.72 -4.98
CA MET A 1 1.18 20.60 -5.23
C MET A 1 1.71 19.84 -6.42
N LEU A 2 1.93 18.54 -6.25
CA LEU A 2 2.43 17.63 -7.28
C LEU A 2 1.30 17.30 -8.27
N ASP A 3 1.67 17.01 -9.50
CA ASP A 3 0.81 16.59 -10.60
C ASP A 3 1.02 15.11 -10.99
N ALA A 4 1.87 14.42 -10.24
CA ALA A 4 2.19 13.01 -10.42
C ALA A 4 1.42 12.10 -9.44
N PRO A 5 1.15 10.84 -9.83
CA PRO A 5 0.59 9.86 -8.93
C PRO A 5 1.52 9.55 -7.75
N LEU A 6 0.94 9.30 -6.57
CA LEU A 6 1.68 8.93 -5.36
C LEU A 6 1.29 7.53 -4.87
N LEU A 7 2.29 6.72 -4.53
CA LEU A 7 2.11 5.41 -3.91
C LEU A 7 2.41 5.51 -2.41
N VAL A 8 1.46 5.07 -1.59
CA VAL A 8 1.56 5.03 -0.14
C VAL A 8 1.56 3.58 0.31
N LEU A 9 2.60 3.19 1.07
CA LEU A 9 2.65 1.91 1.74
C LEU A 9 1.77 1.99 3.00
N VAL A 10 0.84 1.05 3.09
CA VAL A 10 -0.09 0.94 4.22
C VAL A 10 0.33 -0.24 5.07
N ASP A 11 0.69 0.07 6.31
CA ASP A 11 0.90 -0.94 7.32
C ASP A 11 -0.42 -1.29 8.00
N LEU A 12 -0.57 -2.56 8.37
CA LEU A 12 -1.75 -3.08 9.06
C LEU A 12 -1.36 -3.63 10.42
N GLU A 13 -2.18 -3.33 11.42
CA GLU A 13 -2.12 -3.92 12.75
C GLU A 13 -2.24 -5.45 12.62
N THR A 14 -1.26 -6.19 13.15
CA THR A 14 -1.14 -7.64 12.99
C THR A 14 -2.30 -8.43 13.60
N ALA A 15 -3.02 -7.88 14.58
CA ALA A 15 -4.13 -8.54 15.25
C ALA A 15 -5.47 -8.40 14.52
N GLU A 16 -5.74 -7.21 13.97
CA GLU A 16 -7.08 -6.84 13.47
C GLU A 16 -7.09 -6.57 11.95
N ALA A 17 -5.92 -6.66 11.29
CA ALA A 17 -5.70 -6.26 9.90
C ALA A 17 -6.18 -4.83 9.59
N ALA A 18 -6.31 -3.98 10.61
CA ALA A 18 -6.74 -2.60 10.50
C ALA A 18 -5.55 -1.71 10.10
N PRO A 19 -5.75 -0.66 9.29
CA PRO A 19 -4.66 0.23 8.92
C PRO A 19 -4.17 1.01 10.15
N THR A 20 -2.85 1.14 10.30
CA THR A 20 -2.27 1.88 11.42
C THR A 20 -2.63 3.36 11.33
N GLY A 21 -2.75 4.04 12.48
CA GLY A 21 -3.00 5.48 12.54
C GLY A 21 -2.04 6.32 11.68
N PRO A 22 -0.70 6.10 11.78
CA PRO A 22 0.27 6.77 10.93
C PRO A 22 0.07 6.54 9.42
N SER A 23 -0.38 5.35 9.00
CA SER A 23 -0.66 5.08 7.58
C SER A 23 -1.83 5.90 7.04
N LEU A 24 -2.86 6.12 7.86
CA LEU A 24 -4.02 6.96 7.51
C LEU A 24 -3.65 8.44 7.45
N GLU A 25 -2.83 8.91 8.39
CA GLU A 25 -2.30 10.28 8.38
C GLU A 25 -1.43 10.51 7.14
N LEU A 26 -0.57 9.55 6.78
CA LEU A 26 0.28 9.65 5.60
C LEU A 26 -0.52 9.63 4.30
N LEU A 27 -1.60 8.84 4.21
CA LEU A 27 -2.53 8.89 3.07
C LEU A 27 -3.20 10.25 2.92
N THR A 28 -3.63 10.82 4.04
CA THR A 28 -4.26 12.14 4.08
C THR A 28 -3.26 13.20 3.61
N ALA A 29 -2.04 13.18 4.14
CA ALA A 29 -0.98 14.08 3.71
C ALA A 29 -0.61 13.90 2.23
N ALA A 30 -0.51 12.66 1.75
CA ALA A 30 -0.24 12.39 0.34
C ALA A 30 -1.32 13.00 -0.57
N ARG A 31 -2.59 12.94 -0.15
CA ARG A 31 -3.69 13.54 -0.89
C ARG A 31 -3.64 15.07 -0.94
N GLU A 32 -3.14 15.71 0.10
CA GLU A 32 -2.90 17.16 0.11
C GLU A 32 -1.68 17.56 -0.74
N LEU A 33 -0.71 16.65 -0.88
CA LEU A 33 0.51 16.89 -1.63
C LEU A 33 0.33 16.77 -3.16
N THR A 34 -0.61 15.96 -3.65
CA THR A 34 -0.85 15.73 -5.08
C THR A 34 -2.28 16.04 -5.54
N SER A 35 -2.44 16.55 -6.76
CA SER A 35 -3.72 16.54 -7.47
C SER A 35 -3.96 15.29 -8.31
N GLY A 36 -2.96 14.42 -8.42
CA GLY A 36 -3.05 13.15 -9.13
C GLY A 36 -3.66 12.02 -8.27
N ASP A 37 -3.54 10.80 -8.76
CA ASP A 37 -4.01 9.60 -8.06
C ASP A 37 -3.13 9.29 -6.84
N VAL A 38 -3.78 8.88 -5.75
CA VAL A 38 -3.13 8.31 -4.56
C VAL A 38 -3.44 6.83 -4.50
N PHE A 39 -2.41 5.99 -4.60
CA PHE A 39 -2.50 4.54 -4.54
C PHE A 39 -2.11 4.08 -3.14
N ALA A 40 -2.99 3.34 -2.47
CA ALA A 40 -2.66 2.67 -1.22
C ALA A 40 -2.24 1.23 -1.52
N LEU A 41 -1.04 0.83 -1.10
CA LEU A 41 -0.52 -0.52 -1.24
C LEU A 41 -0.42 -1.20 0.12
N ALA A 42 -1.17 -2.28 0.30
CA ALA A 42 -1.05 -3.17 1.45
C ALA A 42 -0.38 -4.49 1.04
N LEU A 43 0.41 -5.06 1.95
CA LEU A 43 1.17 -6.31 1.72
C LEU A 43 0.40 -7.58 2.09
N GLN A 44 -0.92 -7.46 2.22
CA GLN A 44 -1.84 -8.55 2.50
C GLN A 44 -3.23 -8.23 1.95
N PRO A 45 -4.12 -9.23 1.78
CA PRO A 45 -5.48 -9.02 1.32
C PRO A 45 -6.26 -8.09 2.25
N LEU A 46 -7.00 -7.15 1.64
CA LEU A 46 -7.78 -6.14 2.35
C LEU A 46 -9.25 -6.55 2.44
N GLY A 47 -9.75 -6.64 3.68
CA GLY A 47 -11.18 -6.72 3.95
C GLY A 47 -11.90 -5.41 3.64
N GLU A 48 -13.19 -5.48 3.31
CA GLU A 48 -14.02 -4.31 3.00
C GLU A 48 -13.94 -3.13 3.99
N PRO A 49 -13.96 -3.33 5.33
CA PRO A 49 -13.86 -2.20 6.26
C PRO A 49 -12.53 -1.45 6.15
N VAL A 50 -11.42 -2.16 5.87
CA VAL A 50 -10.11 -1.57 5.66
C VAL A 50 -10.09 -0.77 4.36
N ARG A 51 -10.68 -1.33 3.29
CA ARG A 51 -10.80 -0.63 2.00
C ARG A 51 -11.55 0.69 2.14
N ALA A 52 -12.65 0.69 2.90
CA ALA A 52 -13.44 1.88 3.18
C ALA A 52 -12.63 2.93 3.97
N ALA A 53 -11.87 2.49 4.99
CA ALA A 53 -11.02 3.39 5.77
C ALA A 53 -9.92 4.05 4.90
N LEU A 54 -9.25 3.27 4.04
CA LEU A 54 -8.21 3.78 3.15
C LEU A 54 -8.76 4.75 2.09
N ALA A 55 -9.94 4.43 1.52
CA ALA A 55 -10.63 5.34 0.61
C ALA A 55 -11.03 6.64 1.32
N GLY A 56 -11.52 6.55 2.57
CA GLY A 56 -11.84 7.71 3.41
C GLY A 56 -10.64 8.59 3.73
N ALA A 57 -9.44 8.01 3.84
CA ALA A 57 -8.17 8.72 4.04
C ALA A 57 -7.60 9.33 2.74
N GLY A 58 -8.25 9.15 1.59
CA GLY A 58 -7.86 9.79 0.34
C GLY A 58 -7.27 8.87 -0.73
N ALA A 59 -7.23 7.55 -0.50
CA ALA A 59 -6.81 6.59 -1.53
C ALA A 59 -7.83 6.54 -2.69
N THR A 60 -7.33 6.73 -3.90
CA THR A 60 -8.11 6.67 -5.15
C THR A 60 -8.10 5.28 -5.78
N ARG A 61 -7.06 4.48 -5.48
CA ARG A 61 -6.96 3.08 -5.87
C ARG A 61 -6.25 2.29 -4.77
N LEU A 62 -6.74 1.07 -4.55
CA LEU A 62 -6.16 0.14 -3.59
C LEU A 62 -5.43 -0.98 -4.35
N LEU A 63 -4.21 -1.27 -3.94
CA LEU A 63 -3.38 -2.35 -4.44
C LEU A 63 -3.07 -3.29 -3.27
N THR A 64 -3.08 -4.59 -3.54
CA THR A 64 -2.68 -5.61 -2.57
C THR A 64 -1.57 -6.44 -3.19
N ALA A 65 -0.44 -6.54 -2.51
CA ALA A 65 0.62 -7.47 -2.85
C ALA A 65 0.54 -8.63 -1.86
N ASP A 66 0.26 -9.83 -2.33
CA ASP A 66 0.37 -11.04 -1.51
C ASP A 66 1.83 -11.50 -1.53
N LEU A 67 2.50 -11.40 -0.38
CA LEU A 67 3.88 -11.83 -0.21
C LEU A 67 4.01 -13.31 0.21
N GLY A 68 2.89 -14.02 0.40
CA GLY A 68 2.84 -15.41 0.84
C GLY A 68 3.58 -15.65 2.16
N GLU A 69 4.02 -16.90 2.37
CA GLU A 69 4.74 -17.37 3.56
C GLU A 69 6.07 -16.62 3.84
N SER A 70 6.54 -15.79 2.90
CA SER A 70 7.78 -15.01 3.00
C SER A 70 7.59 -13.64 3.68
N ALA A 71 6.36 -13.28 4.04
CA ALA A 71 6.02 -12.02 4.72
C ALA A 71 6.62 -11.87 6.14
N HIS A 72 7.18 -12.96 6.71
CA HIS A 72 7.77 -12.97 8.05
C HIS A 72 9.18 -12.38 8.16
N LEU A 73 9.78 -11.89 7.07
CA LEU A 73 11.04 -11.14 7.17
C LEU A 73 10.73 -9.74 7.73
N PRO A 74 11.29 -9.36 8.89
CA PRO A 74 11.02 -8.07 9.50
C PRO A 74 11.32 -6.95 8.52
N ALA A 75 10.32 -6.10 8.25
CA ALA A 75 10.47 -4.87 7.47
C ALA A 75 11.31 -3.80 8.21
N THR A 76 12.20 -4.19 9.12
CA THR A 76 13.03 -3.30 9.94
C THR A 76 14.17 -2.65 9.14
N ALA A 77 14.28 -2.90 7.83
CA ALA A 77 15.33 -2.34 6.97
C ALA A 77 14.81 -1.86 5.59
N ALA A 78 13.50 -1.60 5.44
CA ALA A 78 12.89 -1.28 4.16
C ALA A 78 12.66 0.23 3.99
N ASP A 79 13.59 0.93 3.32
CA ASP A 79 13.37 2.33 2.87
C ASP A 79 12.65 2.39 1.50
N ALA A 80 12.55 1.28 0.76
CA ALA A 80 11.67 1.08 -0.40
C ALA A 80 11.68 -0.40 -0.85
N VAL A 81 10.61 -1.16 -0.61
CA VAL A 81 10.44 -2.50 -1.21
C VAL A 81 9.61 -2.36 -2.49
N VAL A 82 10.29 -2.28 -3.63
CA VAL A 82 9.70 -2.47 -4.96
C VAL A 82 10.05 -3.88 -5.43
N ALA A 83 9.06 -4.77 -5.47
CA ALA A 83 9.18 -6.04 -6.16
C ALA A 83 8.70 -5.86 -7.61
N GLY A 84 9.62 -5.64 -8.54
CA GLY A 84 9.36 -5.69 -9.98
C GLY A 84 9.33 -7.14 -10.47
N GLY A 85 8.19 -7.61 -10.96
CA GLY A 85 8.09 -8.89 -11.66
C GLY A 85 8.67 -8.79 -13.07
N GLY A 86 9.69 -9.60 -13.37
CA GLY A 86 10.20 -9.77 -14.74
C GLY A 86 9.20 -10.52 -15.64
N PRO A 87 9.26 -10.33 -16.97
CA PRO A 87 8.37 -11.03 -17.90
C PRO A 87 8.57 -12.55 -17.80
N PRO A 88 7.51 -13.36 -18.03
CA PRO A 88 7.59 -14.81 -17.97
C PRO A 88 8.64 -15.35 -18.96
N PRO A 89 9.32 -16.47 -18.64
CA PRO A 89 10.30 -17.08 -19.54
C PRO A 89 9.63 -17.47 -20.87
N PRO A 90 10.36 -17.40 -22.00
CA PRO A 90 9.81 -17.78 -23.29
C PRO A 90 9.40 -19.27 -23.29
N PRO A 91 8.36 -19.64 -24.06
CA PRO A 91 7.92 -21.03 -24.16
C PRO A 91 9.00 -21.93 -24.78
N PRO A 92 8.96 -23.25 -24.52
CA PRO A 92 9.95 -24.22 -24.99
C PRO A 92 9.97 -24.36 -26.53
#